data_AF-A0A2E2NAP7-F1
#
_entry.id   AF-A0A2E2NAP7-F1
#
_cell.length_a   1.000
_cell.length_b   1.000
_cell.length_c   1.000
_cell.angle_alpha   90.00
_cell.angle_beta   90.00
_cell.angle_gamma   90.00
#
_symmetry.space_group_name_H-M   'P 1'
#
loop_
_entity.id
_entity.type
_entity.pdbx_description
1 polymer ?
#
loop_
_entity_poly.entity_id
_entity_poly.type
_entity_poly.pdbx_seq_one_letter_code
_entity_poly.pdbx_strand_id
1 'polypeptide(L)' 'MTKRHILSLNPAKARAAYHRAIAIAALHADSSLSVRLSRYNTAMAKARSLEAMLPKAVTHG' A
#
# COMPACT_ATOMS: atom_id res chain seq x y z
N MET A 1 -23.68 18.83 14.38
CA MET A 1 -22.28 18.51 14.04
C MET A 1 -22.15 17.01 13.85
N THR A 2 -22.05 16.55 12.61
CA THR A 2 -21.93 15.12 12.28
C THR A 2 -20.55 14.61 12.71
N LYS A 3 -20.51 13.80 13.78
CA LYS A 3 -19.33 12.99 14.14
C LYS A 3 -19.00 12.14 12.92
N ARG A 4 -17.91 12.47 12.23
CA ARG A 4 -17.35 11.60 11.18
C ARG A 4 -17.03 10.28 11.87
N HIS A 5 -17.76 9.24 11.52
CA HIS A 5 -17.46 7.89 11.97
C HIS A 5 -16.12 7.53 11.32
N ILE A 6 -15.02 7.78 12.03
CA ILE A 6 -13.71 7.30 11.64
C ILE A 6 -13.82 5.80 11.83
N LEU A 7 -14.24 5.09 10.78
CA LEU A 7 -13.99 3.67 10.68
C LEU A 7 -12.49 3.54 10.86
N SER A 8 -12.07 3.10 12.04
CA SER A 8 -10.67 2.85 12.39
C SER A 8 -10.19 1.64 11.59
N LEU A 9 -10.24 1.74 10.25
CA LEU A 9 -9.34 1.00 9.40
C LEU A 9 -7.98 1.54 9.77
N ASN A 10 -7.17 0.69 10.39
CA ASN A 10 -5.79 1.01 10.73
C ASN A 10 -5.16 1.78 9.55
N PRO A 11 -4.83 3.08 9.72
CA PRO A 11 -4.49 3.95 8.59
C PRO A 11 -3.26 3.44 7.84
N ALA A 12 -2.37 2.72 8.54
CA ALA A 12 -1.24 2.04 7.91
C ALA A 12 -1.69 0.93 6.93
N LYS A 13 -2.76 0.19 7.23
CA LYS A 13 -3.31 -0.86 6.36
C LYS A 13 -3.93 -0.27 5.09
N ALA A 14 -4.68 0.82 5.23
CA ALA A 14 -5.25 1.54 4.08
C ALA A 14 -4.15 2.12 3.18
N ARG A 15 -3.10 2.71 3.77
CA ARG A 15 -1.95 3.24 3.04
C ARG A 15 -1.14 2.12 2.34
N ALA A 16 -0.97 0.97 2.98
CA ALA A 16 -0.33 -0.19 2.35
C ALA A 16 -1.13 -0.69 1.14
N ALA A 17 -2.46 -0.78 1.24
CA ALA A 17 -3.32 -1.15 0.11
C ALA A 17 -3.26 -0.14 -1.04
N TYR A 18 -3.24 1.17 -0.72
CA TYR A 18 -3.06 2.23 -1.71
C TYR A 18 -1.75 2.08 -2.49
N HIS A 19 -0.62 1.84 -1.80
CA HIS A 19 0.66 1.64 -2.47
C HIS A 19 0.71 0.37 -3.32
N ARG A 20 0.00 -0.70 -2.94
CA ARG A 20 -0.16 -1.88 -3.79
C ARG A 20 -0.90 -1.57 -5.08
N ALA A 21 -1.99 -0.80 -5.01
CA ALA A 21 -2.74 -0.38 -6.18
C ALA A 21 -1.87 0.46 -7.13
N ILE A 22 -1.06 1.39 -6.60
CA ILE A 22 -0.09 2.15 -7.40
C ILE A 22 0.92 1.23 -8.07
N ALA A 23 1.45 0.23 -7.36
CA ALA A 23 2.43 -0.69 -7.92
C ALA A 23 1.84 -1.46 -9.12
N ILE A 24 0.60 -1.94 -9.01
CA ILE A 24 -0.10 -2.60 -10.12
C ILE A 24 -0.33 -1.62 -11.27
N ALA A 25 -0.82 -0.41 -11.00
CA ALA A 25 -1.00 0.61 -12.03
C ALA A 25 0.32 0.97 -12.76
N ALA A 26 1.46 0.95 -12.05
CA ALA A 26 2.78 1.18 -12.63
C ALA A 26 3.20 0.07 -13.61
N LEU A 27 2.73 -1.16 -13.44
CA LEU A 27 2.95 -2.25 -14.40
C LEU A 27 2.14 -2.04 -15.69
N HIS A 28 0.99 -1.39 -15.60
CA HIS A 28 0.11 -1.11 -16.75
C HIS A 28 0.45 0.21 -17.48
N ALA A 29 1.36 1.03 -16.95
CA ALA A 29 1.70 2.31 -17.55
C ALA A 29 2.54 2.14 -18.83
N ASP A 30 2.28 2.95 -19.87
CA ASP A 30 2.98 2.90 -21.16
C ASP A 30 4.36 3.62 -21.13
N SER A 31 5.14 3.34 -20.08
CA SER A 31 6.52 3.80 -19.93
C SER A 31 7.50 2.66 -20.15
N SER A 32 8.78 2.95 -20.38
CA SER A 32 9.82 1.93 -20.54
C SER A 32 9.85 0.93 -19.36
N LEU A 33 10.31 -0.29 -19.64
CA LEU A 33 10.34 -1.38 -18.67
C LEU A 33 11.08 -0.99 -17.37
N SER A 34 12.23 -0.33 -17.50
CA SER A 34 13.03 0.13 -16.36
C SER A 34 12.27 1.14 -15.49
N VAL A 35 11.48 2.03 -16.11
CA VAL A 35 10.66 3.02 -15.40
C VAL A 35 9.49 2.35 -14.67
N ARG A 36 8.81 1.39 -15.31
CA ARG A 36 7.74 0.60 -14.68
C ARG A 36 8.25 -0.14 -13.44
N LEU A 37 9.38 -0.84 -13.59
CA LEU A 37 9.99 -1.60 -12.49
C LEU A 37 10.43 -0.70 -11.33
N SER A 38 11.02 0.46 -11.61
CA SER A 38 11.40 1.43 -10.58
C SER A 38 10.18 1.95 -9.81
N ARG A 39 9.11 2.34 -10.51
CA ARG A 39 7.85 2.79 -9.89
C ARG A 39 7.15 1.69 -9.09
N TYR A 40 7.15 0.47 -9.60
CA TYR A 40 6.67 -0.70 -8.88
C TYR A 40 7.46 -0.92 -7.58
N ASN A 41 8.79 -0.96 -7.66
CA ASN A 41 9.66 -1.23 -6.52
C ASN A 41 9.53 -0.16 -5.43
N THR A 42 9.46 1.12 -5.82
CA THR A 42 9.28 2.23 -4.88
C THR A 42 7.91 2.18 -4.19
N ALA A 43 6.84 1.86 -4.91
CA ALA A 43 5.52 1.67 -4.34
C ALA A 43 5.48 0.47 -3.38
N MET A 44 6.06 -0.67 -3.77
CA MET A 44 6.14 -1.86 -2.92
C MET A 44 7.03 -1.68 -1.69
N ALA A 45 8.12 -0.91 -1.78
CA ALA A 45 8.95 -0.58 -0.62
C ALA A 45 8.16 0.19 0.43
N LYS A 46 7.33 1.17 0.02
CA LYS A 46 6.43 1.91 0.90
C LYS A 46 5.32 1.03 1.48
N ALA A 47 4.77 0.11 0.69
CA ALA A 47 3.79 -0.85 1.20
C ALA A 47 4.41 -1.74 2.30
N ARG A 48 5.59 -2.32 2.03
CA ARG A 48 6.28 -3.19 2.99
C ARG A 48 6.68 -2.48 4.28
N SER A 49 7.14 -1.23 4.21
CA SER A 49 7.49 -0.47 5.42
C SER A 49 6.26 -0.20 6.29
N LEU A 50 5.11 0.13 5.67
CA LEU A 50 3.85 0.30 6.39
C LEU A 50 3.33 -1.02 6.99
N GLU A 51 3.57 -2.15 6.32
CA GLU A 51 3.24 -3.47 6.85
C GLU A 51 4.15 -3.93 7.98
N ALA A 52 5.42 -3.54 7.96
CA ALA A 52 6.32 -3.78 9.09
C ALA A 52 5.95 -2.96 10.32
N MET A 53 5.35 -1.78 10.13
CA MET A 53 4.83 -0.94 11.22
C MET A 53 3.47 -1.42 11.77
N LEU A 54 2.74 -2.21 10.99
CA LEU A 54 1.51 -2.85 11.46
C LEU A 54 1.90 -4.03 12.36
N PRO A 55 1.39 -4.13 13.60
CA PRO A 55 1.51 -5.37 14.35
C PRO A 55 0.85 -6.46 13.49
N LYS A 56 1.64 -7.43 13.04
CA LYS A 56 1.15 -8.56 12.26
C LYS A 56 0.17 -9.28 13.19
N ALA A 57 -1.14 -9.02 13.00
CA ALA A 57 -2.18 -9.71 13.74
C ALA A 57 -1.87 -11.20 13.58
N VAL A 58 -1.49 -11.84 14.68
CA VAL A 58 -1.07 -13.24 14.67
C VAL A 58 -2.30 -14.01 14.19
N THR A 59 -2.25 -14.45 12.94
CA THR A 59 -3.22 -15.38 12.39
C THR A 59 -2.94 -16.71 13.07
N HIS A 60 -3.58 -16.96 14.21
CA HIS A 60 -3.70 -18.30 14.75
C HIS A 60 -4.57 -19.07 13.75
N GLY A 61 -3.91 -19.87 12.92
CA GLY A 61 -4.53 -20.98 12.21
C GLY A 61 -4.51 -22.21 13.10
#